data_AF-A0A523RU27-F1
#
_entry.id   AF-A0A523RU27-F1
#
_cell.length_a   1.000
_cell.length_b   1.000
_cell.length_c   1.000
_cell.angle_alpha   90.00
_cell.angle_beta   90.00
_cell.angle_gamma   90.00
#
_symmetry.space_group_name_H-M   'P 1'
#
loop_
_entity.id
_entity.type
_entity.pdbx_description
1 polymer ?
#
loop_
_entity_poly.entity_id
_entity_poly.type
_entity_poly.pdbx_seq_one_letter_code
_entity_poly.pdbx_strand_id
1 'polypeptide(L)'
;MKDTDSDLIGDYDEIMVYGTSGTLADSDFDLLNDYEEIFQYGTDPLNEDSDMDSISDYDEVVTYGSDPLSVDGDLDGLSDYLEIFTHHTQPRNNDSDGDLISDGMEINVYGTSPLLADTDQDLVDDYTEIFVLGSDPNNQDSDSDGLLDGVDFMPTMHWIVPMIGIGVVIFIAAVGVKRFRETYMVEEFVTTADPASLGLEPGMDIVVEYKIREGRVIFGVVVRNGSKNPMQNVQVILGVPDLTDDIKTENLGTVEPDTVSVAQIQFELQPGAEGELVGMIEYDSVEGEHRIVNLKPVKIVA
;
A
#
# COMPACT_ATOMS: atom_id res chain seq x y z
N MET A 1 35.73 -37.00 65.21
CA MET A 1 36.47 -35.98 65.99
C MET A 1 35.54 -35.41 67.03
N LYS A 2 35.97 -34.46 67.86
CA LYS A 2 35.04 -33.66 68.67
C LYS A 2 34.42 -32.61 67.74
N ASP A 3 33.13 -32.40 67.90
CA ASP A 3 32.28 -31.46 67.18
C ASP A 3 31.35 -30.92 68.29
N THR A 4 31.50 -29.64 68.63
CA THR A 4 30.96 -29.08 69.89
C THR A 4 29.61 -28.43 69.72
N ASP A 5 29.40 -27.77 68.59
CA ASP A 5 28.21 -27.07 68.13
C ASP A 5 27.31 -27.93 67.23
N SER A 6 27.79 -29.10 66.79
CA SER A 6 27.02 -30.10 66.04
C SER A 6 26.61 -29.63 64.64
N ASP A 7 27.46 -28.83 64.00
CA ASP A 7 27.28 -28.29 62.65
C ASP A 7 27.79 -29.23 61.52
N LEU A 8 28.39 -30.37 61.89
CA LEU A 8 29.00 -31.38 61.01
C LEU A 8 30.46 -31.11 60.60
N ILE A 9 31.08 -30.05 61.10
CA ILE A 9 32.53 -29.82 61.07
C ILE A 9 33.13 -30.25 62.42
N GLY A 10 34.40 -30.68 62.45
CA GLY A 10 35.06 -31.01 63.71
C GLY A 10 35.84 -29.82 64.26
N ASP A 11 35.86 -29.64 65.58
CA ASP A 11 36.57 -28.56 66.29
C ASP A 11 38.00 -28.28 65.78
N TYR A 12 38.70 -29.34 65.34
CA TYR A 12 40.06 -29.22 64.81
C TYR A 12 40.09 -28.58 63.42
N ASP A 13 39.18 -29.00 62.54
CA ASP A 13 39.11 -28.49 61.16
C ASP A 13 38.58 -27.06 61.15
N GLU A 14 37.57 -26.74 61.95
CA GLU A 14 37.07 -25.36 62.12
C GLU A 14 38.22 -24.41 62.51
N ILE A 15 38.95 -24.72 63.58
CA ILE A 15 39.99 -23.83 64.10
C ILE A 15 41.25 -23.81 63.21
N MET A 16 41.66 -24.95 62.64
CA MET A 16 42.96 -25.08 61.97
C MET A 16 42.90 -25.02 60.45
N VAL A 17 41.73 -25.26 59.85
CA VAL A 17 41.53 -25.32 58.39
C VAL A 17 40.67 -24.15 57.94
N TYR A 18 39.50 -23.95 58.53
CA TYR A 18 38.50 -22.98 58.07
C TYR A 18 38.58 -21.62 58.78
N GLY A 19 39.19 -21.57 59.97
CA GLY A 19 39.28 -20.35 60.77
C GLY A 19 38.00 -19.98 61.52
N THR A 20 36.99 -20.86 61.49
CA THR A 20 35.69 -20.67 62.12
C THR A 20 35.69 -21.12 63.59
N SER A 21 34.56 -20.93 64.28
CA SER A 21 34.45 -21.18 65.72
C SER A 21 33.93 -22.59 66.01
N GLY A 22 34.80 -23.50 66.47
CA GLY A 22 34.40 -24.84 66.98
C GLY A 22 33.61 -24.90 68.28
N THR A 23 32.80 -23.88 68.54
CA THR A 23 31.77 -23.83 69.59
C THR A 23 30.50 -23.09 69.14
N LEU A 24 30.48 -22.53 67.93
CA LEU A 24 29.37 -21.79 67.33
C LEU A 24 29.15 -22.38 65.93
N ALA A 25 27.97 -22.93 65.69
CA ALA A 25 27.63 -23.51 64.39
C ALA A 25 27.57 -22.47 63.25
N ASP A 26 27.46 -21.20 63.59
CA ASP A 26 27.25 -20.05 62.70
C ASP A 26 28.20 -18.96 63.21
N SER A 27 29.28 -18.74 62.47
CA SER A 27 30.43 -17.95 62.92
C SER A 27 30.29 -16.45 62.65
N ASP A 28 29.51 -16.03 61.65
CA ASP A 28 29.26 -14.64 61.30
C ASP A 28 27.85 -14.13 61.66
N PHE A 29 26.98 -15.05 62.10
CA PHE A 29 25.63 -14.81 62.60
C PHE A 29 24.60 -14.41 61.54
N ASP A 30 24.78 -14.85 60.30
CA ASP A 30 23.87 -14.57 59.18
C ASP A 30 22.67 -15.56 59.09
N LEU A 31 22.68 -16.64 59.90
CA LEU A 31 21.73 -17.76 59.98
C LEU A 31 22.02 -18.98 59.07
N LEU A 32 23.06 -18.96 58.24
CA LEU A 32 23.67 -20.16 57.68
C LEU A 32 24.69 -20.71 58.68
N ASN A 33 24.88 -22.04 58.68
CA ASN A 33 25.96 -22.64 59.47
C ASN A 33 27.23 -22.80 58.63
N ASP A 34 28.37 -22.83 59.32
CA ASP A 34 29.69 -22.93 58.69
C ASP A 34 29.77 -24.11 57.70
N TYR A 35 29.10 -25.23 58.01
CA TYR A 35 29.04 -26.39 57.11
C TYR A 35 28.28 -26.09 55.80
N GLU A 36 27.11 -25.46 55.87
CA GLU A 36 26.32 -25.08 54.70
C GLU A 36 27.09 -24.08 53.83
N GLU A 37 27.71 -23.09 54.44
CA GLU A 37 28.53 -22.11 53.73
C GLU A 37 29.72 -22.75 53.03
N ILE A 38 30.52 -23.54 53.75
CA ILE A 38 31.74 -24.13 53.18
C ILE A 38 31.44 -25.21 52.13
N PHE A 39 30.46 -26.09 52.39
CA PHE A 39 30.28 -27.32 51.61
C PHE A 39 29.08 -27.31 50.67
N GLN A 40 28.13 -26.39 50.85
CA GLN A 40 26.93 -26.30 50.01
C GLN A 40 26.91 -25.05 49.14
N TYR A 41 27.18 -23.87 49.68
CA TYR A 41 27.06 -22.60 48.96
C TYR A 41 28.41 -22.05 48.46
N GLY A 42 29.51 -22.36 49.15
CA GLY A 42 30.85 -21.87 48.84
C GLY A 42 31.11 -20.43 49.31
N THR A 43 30.28 -19.91 50.21
CA THR A 43 30.38 -18.59 50.85
C THR A 43 31.47 -18.56 51.93
N ASP A 44 31.82 -17.36 52.40
CA ASP A 44 32.82 -17.16 53.45
C ASP A 44 32.14 -17.17 54.84
N PRO A 45 32.33 -18.23 55.66
CA PRO A 45 31.65 -18.40 56.96
C PRO A 45 32.05 -17.40 58.05
N LEU A 46 32.82 -16.38 57.68
CA LEU A 46 33.24 -15.29 58.55
C LEU A 46 32.73 -13.94 58.06
N ASN A 47 31.85 -13.93 57.06
CA ASN A 47 31.37 -12.75 56.39
C ASN A 47 29.92 -12.92 55.92
N GLU A 48 29.00 -12.25 56.62
CA GLU A 48 27.54 -12.35 56.40
C GLU A 48 27.06 -12.02 54.98
N ASP A 49 27.90 -11.41 54.15
CA ASP A 49 27.64 -10.94 52.77
C ASP A 49 28.91 -11.18 51.93
N SER A 50 28.99 -12.36 51.31
CA SER A 50 30.20 -12.89 50.69
C SER A 50 30.65 -12.12 49.44
N ASP A 51 29.72 -11.57 48.67
CA ASP A 51 29.99 -10.82 47.45
C ASP A 51 29.94 -9.29 47.61
N MET A 52 29.49 -8.83 48.78
CA MET A 52 29.43 -7.44 49.22
C MET A 52 28.40 -6.60 48.47
N ASP A 53 27.27 -7.19 48.08
CA ASP A 53 26.17 -6.49 47.41
C ASP A 53 25.13 -5.87 48.37
N SER A 54 25.29 -6.06 49.69
CA SER A 54 24.40 -5.64 50.77
C SER A 54 23.17 -6.54 51.02
N ILE A 55 23.16 -7.76 50.51
CA ILE A 55 22.25 -8.84 50.92
C ILE A 55 23.08 -9.89 51.67
N SER A 56 22.51 -10.49 52.72
CA SER A 56 23.24 -11.54 53.44
C SER A 56 23.15 -12.88 52.70
N ASP A 57 24.18 -13.72 52.82
CA ASP A 57 24.26 -15.01 52.14
C ASP A 57 23.01 -15.87 52.42
N TYR A 58 22.54 -15.87 53.67
CA TYR A 58 21.26 -16.49 54.06
C TYR A 58 20.06 -15.95 53.27
N ASP A 59 19.89 -14.63 53.18
CA ASP A 59 18.72 -14.03 52.54
C ASP A 59 18.74 -14.27 51.04
N GLU A 60 19.92 -14.27 50.42
CA GLU A 60 20.09 -14.62 49.03
C GLU A 60 19.66 -16.05 48.72
N VAL A 61 20.13 -17.03 49.50
CA VAL A 61 19.82 -18.43 49.21
C VAL A 61 18.44 -18.88 49.68
N VAL A 62 17.92 -18.30 50.77
CA VAL A 62 16.63 -18.72 51.39
C VAL A 62 15.46 -17.83 50.97
N THR A 63 15.67 -16.52 50.86
CA THR A 63 14.59 -15.55 50.67
C THR A 63 14.42 -15.15 49.20
N TYR A 64 15.52 -14.78 48.53
CA TYR A 64 15.45 -14.13 47.21
C TYR A 64 15.80 -15.07 46.05
N GLY A 65 16.59 -16.11 46.29
CA GLY A 65 17.05 -17.01 45.26
C GLY A 65 18.10 -16.39 44.33
N SER A 66 18.87 -15.41 44.79
CA SER A 66 20.08 -14.85 44.15
C SER A 66 21.31 -15.75 44.35
N ASP A 67 22.46 -15.35 43.80
CA ASP A 67 23.73 -16.04 43.95
C ASP A 67 24.65 -15.29 44.94
N PRO A 68 24.90 -15.83 46.16
CA PRO A 68 25.66 -15.12 47.20
C PRO A 68 27.16 -14.93 46.91
N LEU A 69 27.58 -15.29 45.71
CA LEU A 69 28.94 -15.14 45.22
C LEU A 69 29.02 -14.19 44.02
N SER A 70 27.91 -13.54 43.65
CA SER A 70 27.79 -12.71 42.46
C SER A 70 26.85 -11.53 42.66
N VAL A 71 27.46 -10.35 42.81
CA VAL A 71 26.78 -9.03 42.93
C VAL A 71 25.72 -8.77 41.84
N ASP A 72 25.86 -9.40 40.68
CA ASP A 72 24.97 -9.32 39.52
C ASP A 72 24.82 -10.75 38.98
N GLY A 73 23.74 -11.43 39.38
CA GLY A 73 23.54 -12.88 39.22
C GLY A 73 23.27 -13.33 37.79
N ASP A 74 22.68 -12.46 36.94
CA ASP A 74 22.39 -12.74 35.54
C ASP A 74 23.17 -11.90 34.52
N LEU A 75 24.01 -11.00 35.01
CA LEU A 75 24.98 -10.20 34.26
C LEU A 75 24.34 -9.20 33.30
N ASP A 76 23.19 -8.65 33.67
CA ASP A 76 22.46 -7.66 32.88
C ASP A 76 22.88 -6.20 33.16
N GLY A 77 23.68 -5.99 34.21
CA GLY A 77 24.18 -4.69 34.65
C GLY A 77 23.42 -4.05 35.80
N LEU A 78 22.45 -4.74 36.40
CA LEU A 78 21.85 -4.43 37.69
C LEU A 78 22.45 -5.34 38.76
N SER A 79 22.58 -4.83 39.99
CA SER A 79 22.97 -5.70 41.10
C SER A 79 21.73 -6.36 41.69
N ASP A 80 21.88 -7.54 42.28
CA ASP A 80 20.79 -8.31 42.88
C ASP A 80 20.04 -7.45 43.92
N TYR A 81 20.77 -6.65 44.71
CA TYR A 81 20.18 -5.62 45.58
C TYR A 81 19.24 -4.63 44.85
N LEU A 82 19.63 -4.08 43.72
CA LEU A 82 18.82 -3.12 42.97
C LEU A 82 17.58 -3.80 42.38
N GLU A 83 17.76 -5.00 41.86
CA GLU A 83 16.68 -5.80 41.32
C GLU A 83 15.63 -6.11 42.39
N ILE A 84 16.04 -6.61 43.55
CA ILE A 84 15.11 -7.00 44.62
C ILE A 84 14.42 -5.80 45.26
N PHE A 85 15.20 -4.78 45.67
CA PHE A 85 14.70 -3.72 46.54
C PHE A 85 14.27 -2.46 45.81
N THR A 86 14.66 -2.27 44.55
CA THR A 86 14.36 -1.05 43.78
C THR A 86 13.46 -1.32 42.59
N HIS A 87 13.82 -2.28 41.74
CA HIS A 87 13.16 -2.51 40.45
C HIS A 87 12.14 -3.65 40.49
N HIS A 88 12.23 -4.52 41.48
CA HIS A 88 11.41 -5.72 41.67
C HIS A 88 11.47 -6.70 40.49
N THR A 89 12.64 -6.79 39.85
CA THR A 89 13.01 -7.75 38.80
C THR A 89 13.56 -9.04 39.41
N GLN A 90 14.09 -9.95 38.58
CA GLN A 90 14.53 -11.28 38.98
C GLN A 90 16.06 -11.42 38.90
N PRO A 91 16.78 -11.57 40.04
CA PRO A 91 18.26 -11.62 40.09
C PRO A 91 19.00 -12.70 39.29
N ARG A 92 18.25 -13.62 38.67
CA ARG A 92 18.77 -14.75 37.89
C ARG A 92 18.15 -14.82 36.51
N ASN A 93 17.44 -13.77 36.10
CA ASN A 93 16.72 -13.71 34.86
C ASN A 93 16.77 -12.30 34.30
N ASN A 94 17.70 -12.10 33.38
CA ASN A 94 18.06 -10.81 32.82
C ASN A 94 16.97 -10.13 31.99
N ASP A 95 15.79 -10.75 31.81
CA ASP A 95 14.67 -10.30 30.98
C ASP A 95 13.37 -10.72 31.71
N SER A 96 12.94 -9.89 32.66
CA SER A 96 11.93 -10.21 33.65
C SER A 96 10.51 -10.33 33.10
N ASP A 97 10.19 -9.61 32.02
CA ASP A 97 8.89 -9.66 31.36
C ASP A 97 8.87 -10.46 30.04
N GLY A 98 10.04 -10.84 29.54
CA GLY A 98 10.21 -11.75 28.42
C GLY A 98 10.04 -11.09 27.04
N ASP A 99 10.32 -9.79 26.92
CA ASP A 99 10.19 -9.02 25.68
C ASP A 99 11.46 -9.04 24.81
N LEU A 100 12.56 -9.61 25.32
CA LEU A 100 13.90 -9.72 24.69
C LEU A 100 14.82 -8.50 24.88
N ILE A 101 14.45 -7.52 25.70
CA ILE A 101 15.35 -6.51 26.25
C ILE A 101 15.77 -6.95 27.65
N SER A 102 17.00 -6.65 28.05
CA SER A 102 17.42 -6.97 29.41
C SER A 102 16.98 -5.90 30.41
N ASP A 103 16.67 -6.27 31.65
CA ASP A 103 16.14 -5.34 32.66
C ASP A 103 17.08 -4.13 32.85
N GLY A 104 18.39 -4.41 32.89
CA GLY A 104 19.43 -3.39 32.96
C GLY A 104 19.49 -2.46 31.75
N MET A 105 19.15 -2.93 30.54
CA MET A 105 19.08 -2.09 29.34
C MET A 105 17.81 -1.23 29.35
N GLU A 106 16.69 -1.79 29.75
CA GLU A 106 15.43 -1.05 29.89
C GLU A 106 15.59 0.12 30.85
N ILE A 107 16.15 -0.12 32.04
CA ILE A 107 16.32 0.92 33.05
C ILE A 107 17.39 1.94 32.66
N ASN A 108 18.57 1.49 32.20
CA ASN A 108 19.72 2.39 32.02
C ASN A 108 19.79 3.05 30.64
N VAL A 109 19.13 2.48 29.62
CA VAL A 109 19.24 2.92 28.22
C VAL A 109 17.92 3.41 27.65
N TYR A 110 16.86 2.61 27.76
CA TYR A 110 15.59 2.89 27.05
C TYR A 110 14.57 3.64 27.90
N GLY A 111 14.68 3.57 29.22
CA GLY A 111 13.71 4.13 30.16
C GLY A 111 12.36 3.41 30.15
N THR A 112 12.31 2.18 29.64
CA THR A 112 11.13 1.30 29.64
C THR A 112 11.00 0.55 30.97
N SER A 113 9.90 -0.18 31.14
CA SER A 113 9.56 -0.90 32.37
C SER A 113 9.90 -2.39 32.25
N PRO A 114 10.88 -2.92 33.03
CA PRO A 114 11.32 -4.33 32.94
C PRO A 114 10.33 -5.37 33.49
N LEU A 115 9.11 -4.93 33.79
CA LEU A 115 8.02 -5.76 34.29
C LEU A 115 6.83 -5.75 33.33
N LEU A 116 6.95 -5.06 32.20
CA LEU A 116 5.90 -4.84 31.22
C LEU A 116 6.52 -4.90 29.82
N ALA A 117 6.34 -6.04 29.15
CA ALA A 117 6.81 -6.23 27.79
C ALA A 117 6.31 -5.16 26.79
N ASP A 118 5.24 -4.43 27.13
CA ASP A 118 4.66 -3.30 26.41
C ASP A 118 4.49 -2.18 27.46
N THR A 119 5.46 -1.26 27.51
CA THR A 119 5.58 -0.25 28.58
C THR A 119 4.44 0.76 28.55
N ASP A 120 4.08 1.24 27.37
CA ASP A 120 3.06 2.26 27.21
C ASP A 120 1.65 1.71 26.96
N GLN A 121 1.52 0.40 26.75
CA GLN A 121 0.27 -0.36 26.61
C GLN A 121 -0.50 -0.08 25.32
N ASP A 122 0.22 0.07 24.22
CA ASP A 122 -0.35 0.37 22.91
C ASP A 122 -0.54 -0.86 22.00
N LEU A 123 -0.19 -2.06 22.51
CA LEU A 123 -0.23 -3.38 21.86
C LEU A 123 1.03 -3.79 21.09
N VAL A 124 2.13 -3.05 21.20
CA VAL A 124 3.46 -3.45 20.69
C VAL A 124 4.42 -3.67 21.86
N ASP A 125 5.26 -4.70 21.77
CA ASP A 125 6.33 -4.89 22.75
C ASP A 125 7.50 -3.91 22.55
N ASP A 126 8.15 -3.51 23.64
CA ASP A 126 9.20 -2.48 23.65
C ASP A 126 10.36 -2.87 22.71
N TYR A 127 10.75 -4.16 22.70
CA TYR A 127 11.72 -4.69 21.73
C TYR A 127 11.33 -4.38 20.28
N THR A 128 10.08 -4.67 19.90
CA THR A 128 9.58 -4.42 18.54
C THR A 128 9.57 -2.93 18.22
N GLU A 129 9.17 -2.09 19.16
CA GLU A 129 9.18 -0.65 19.00
C GLU A 129 10.58 -0.09 18.76
N ILE A 130 11.54 -0.47 19.61
CA ILE A 130 12.92 0.03 19.54
C ILE A 130 13.66 -0.50 18.32
N PHE A 131 13.61 -1.82 18.08
CA PHE A 131 14.50 -2.49 17.12
C PHE A 131 13.87 -2.77 15.76
N VAL A 132 12.54 -2.75 15.64
CA VAL A 132 11.83 -3.07 14.39
C VAL A 132 11.12 -1.85 13.80
N LEU A 133 10.31 -1.14 14.59
CA LEU A 133 9.49 -0.03 14.12
C LEU A 133 10.22 1.32 14.20
N GLY A 134 11.07 1.48 15.22
CA GLY A 134 11.68 2.75 15.59
C GLY A 134 10.70 3.75 16.21
N SER A 135 9.58 3.28 16.77
CA SER A 135 8.65 4.08 17.59
C SER A 135 9.24 4.33 18.99
N ASP A 136 8.60 5.21 19.75
CA ASP A 136 8.95 5.53 21.13
C ASP A 136 8.16 4.62 22.08
N PRO A 137 8.80 3.65 22.76
CA PRO A 137 8.11 2.67 23.62
C PRO A 137 7.49 3.25 24.89
N ASN A 138 7.62 4.56 25.09
CA ASN A 138 7.00 5.29 26.19
C ASN A 138 5.85 6.19 25.72
N ASN A 139 5.42 6.06 24.46
CA ASN A 139 4.41 6.91 23.87
C ASN A 139 3.52 6.16 22.88
N GLN A 140 2.29 5.88 23.32
CA GLN A 140 1.29 5.09 22.59
C GLN A 140 0.95 5.56 21.17
N ASP A 141 1.34 6.78 20.78
CA ASP A 141 1.12 7.40 19.47
C ASP A 141 2.35 8.25 19.14
N SER A 142 3.39 7.59 18.62
CA SER A 142 4.73 8.14 18.45
C SER A 142 4.79 9.36 17.53
N ASP A 143 3.97 9.37 16.48
CA ASP A 143 3.90 10.48 15.53
C ASP A 143 2.75 11.47 15.79
N SER A 144 1.95 11.20 16.81
CA SER A 144 0.82 12.01 17.29
C SER A 144 -0.24 12.24 16.22
N ASP A 145 -0.48 11.25 15.36
CA ASP A 145 -1.45 11.34 14.28
C ASP A 145 -2.86 10.83 14.64
N GLY A 146 -2.99 10.25 15.84
CA GLY A 146 -4.23 9.80 16.45
C GLY A 146 -4.51 8.30 16.31
N LEU A 147 -3.58 7.54 15.73
CA LEU A 147 -3.57 6.08 15.74
C LEU A 147 -2.54 5.59 16.77
N LEU A 148 -2.82 4.49 17.46
CA LEU A 148 -1.81 3.87 18.32
C LEU A 148 -0.77 3.14 17.48
N ASP A 149 0.48 3.07 17.91
CA ASP A 149 1.55 2.46 17.11
C ASP A 149 1.24 0.98 16.81
N GLY A 150 0.64 0.25 17.75
CA GLY A 150 0.19 -1.13 17.58
C GLY A 150 -0.92 -1.36 16.56
N VAL A 151 -1.61 -0.31 16.11
CA VAL A 151 -2.59 -0.38 15.02
C VAL A 151 -2.20 0.44 13.79
N ASP A 152 -1.16 1.25 13.89
CA ASP A 152 -0.69 2.09 12.80
C ASP A 152 0.26 1.32 11.87
N PHE A 153 0.08 1.53 10.57
CA PHE A 153 0.99 1.01 9.56
C PHE A 153 2.29 1.81 9.49
N MET A 154 2.29 3.07 9.93
CA MET A 154 3.45 3.96 9.89
C MET A 154 3.65 4.74 11.20
N PRO A 155 3.91 4.06 12.33
CA PRO A 155 3.90 4.64 13.68
C PRO A 155 4.90 5.80 13.89
N THR A 156 5.89 5.93 13.02
CA THR A 156 6.90 7.00 13.08
C THR A 156 6.66 8.15 12.11
N MET A 157 5.57 8.12 11.33
CA MET A 157 5.39 8.98 10.16
C MET A 157 3.93 9.36 9.92
N HIS A 158 3.59 10.56 10.39
CA HIS A 158 2.24 11.12 10.33
C HIS A 158 1.58 10.92 8.95
N TRP A 159 0.41 10.26 8.93
CA TRP A 159 -0.29 9.79 7.70
C TRP A 159 -0.55 10.86 6.61
N ILE A 160 -0.47 12.14 6.96
CA ILE A 160 -0.69 13.26 6.02
C ILE A 160 0.44 13.30 4.96
N VAL A 161 1.65 12.85 5.29
CA VAL A 161 2.81 12.91 4.38
C VAL A 161 2.63 12.02 3.13
N PRO A 162 2.27 10.72 3.23
CA PRO A 162 2.01 9.89 2.05
C PRO A 162 0.77 10.32 1.25
N MET A 163 -0.26 10.86 1.92
CA MET A 163 -1.47 11.38 1.26
C MET A 163 -1.17 12.60 0.36
N ILE A 164 -0.28 13.50 0.79
CA ILE A 164 0.18 14.61 -0.06
C ILE A 164 0.94 14.06 -1.28
N GLY A 165 1.81 13.06 -1.10
CA GLY A 165 2.53 12.43 -2.21
C GLY A 165 1.61 11.79 -3.25
N ILE A 166 0.64 11.00 -2.81
CA ILE A 166 -0.37 10.38 -3.69
C ILE A 166 -1.23 11.46 -4.37
N GLY A 167 -1.63 12.50 -3.63
CA GLY A 167 -2.37 13.64 -4.18
C GLY A 167 -1.60 14.37 -5.28
N VAL A 168 -0.30 14.58 -5.10
CA VAL A 168 0.58 15.20 -6.11
C VAL A 168 0.72 14.30 -7.34
N VAL A 169 0.87 12.99 -7.16
CA VAL A 169 0.96 12.04 -8.29
C VAL A 169 -0.34 11.98 -9.08
N ILE A 170 -1.48 11.89 -8.40
CA ILE A 170 -2.81 11.94 -9.03
C ILE A 170 -3.00 13.27 -9.76
N PHE A 171 -2.57 14.39 -9.15
CA PHE A 171 -2.64 15.70 -9.78
C PHE A 171 -1.76 15.80 -11.03
N ILE A 172 -0.51 15.33 -10.98
CA ILE A 172 0.39 15.27 -12.14
C ILE A 172 -0.20 14.38 -13.24
N ALA A 173 -0.75 13.22 -12.89
CA ALA A 173 -1.41 12.33 -13.83
C ALA A 173 -2.65 12.98 -14.46
N ALA A 174 -3.49 13.66 -13.67
CA ALA A 174 -4.67 14.37 -14.15
C ALA A 174 -4.29 15.53 -15.09
N VAL A 175 -3.24 16.30 -14.75
CA VAL A 175 -2.71 17.36 -15.61
C VAL A 175 -2.14 16.77 -16.92
N GLY A 176 -1.43 15.64 -16.85
CA GLY A 176 -0.93 14.92 -18.01
C GLY A 176 -2.05 14.42 -18.94
N VAL A 177 -3.07 13.78 -18.38
CA VAL A 177 -4.26 13.29 -19.11
C VAL A 177 -5.01 14.46 -19.78
N LYS A 178 -5.20 15.57 -19.06
CA LYS A 178 -5.85 16.76 -19.63
C LYS A 178 -5.07 17.30 -20.83
N ARG A 179 -3.76 17.47 -20.69
CA ARG A 179 -2.89 17.97 -21.76
C ARG A 179 -2.87 17.04 -22.98
N PHE A 180 -2.89 15.72 -22.76
CA PHE A 180 -2.99 14.73 -23.83
C PHE A 180 -4.32 14.84 -24.58
N ARG A 181 -5.44 14.95 -23.86
CA ARG A 181 -6.77 15.07 -24.47
C ARG A 181 -6.91 16.33 -25.35
N GLU A 182 -6.31 17.44 -24.95
CA GLU A 182 -6.30 18.69 -25.72
C GLU A 182 -5.40 18.61 -26.98
N THR A 183 -4.39 17.73 -26.99
CA THR A 183 -3.43 17.63 -28.10
C THR A 183 -3.82 16.58 -29.15
N TYR A 184 -4.61 15.56 -28.79
CA TYR A 184 -4.86 14.38 -29.64
C TYR A 184 -6.33 14.12 -30.01
N MET A 185 -7.29 14.95 -29.59
CA MET A 185 -8.67 14.86 -30.09
C MET A 185 -8.80 15.70 -31.36
N VAL A 186 -8.88 15.05 -32.52
CA VAL A 186 -9.22 15.70 -33.80
C VAL A 186 -10.68 16.17 -33.71
N GLU A 187 -10.93 17.46 -33.99
CA GLU A 187 -12.29 18.03 -34.03
C GLU A 187 -13.17 17.25 -35.02
N GLU A 188 -14.37 16.90 -34.59
CA GLU A 188 -15.34 16.13 -35.36
C GLU A 188 -16.05 17.06 -36.36
N PHE A 189 -15.58 17.13 -37.60
CA PHE A 189 -16.22 17.91 -38.65
C PHE A 189 -17.40 17.12 -39.25
N VAL A 190 -18.63 17.54 -38.94
CA VAL A 190 -19.84 17.11 -39.64
C VAL A 190 -20.27 18.25 -40.56
N THR A 191 -20.14 18.07 -41.86
CA THR A 191 -20.68 18.99 -42.88
C THR A 191 -21.74 18.27 -43.70
N THR A 192 -22.89 18.93 -43.86
CA THR A 192 -24.05 18.43 -44.60
C THR A 192 -24.05 18.97 -46.02
N ALA A 193 -24.24 18.11 -47.02
CA ALA A 193 -24.46 18.54 -48.41
C ALA A 193 -25.95 18.70 -48.71
N ASP A 194 -26.37 19.85 -49.22
CA ASP A 194 -27.70 20.01 -49.83
C ASP A 194 -27.66 19.51 -51.29
N PRO A 195 -28.66 18.74 -51.77
CA PRO A 195 -28.69 18.24 -53.14
C PRO A 195 -28.81 19.38 -54.17
N ALA A 196 -28.25 19.18 -55.38
CA ALA A 196 -28.42 20.13 -56.48
C ALA A 196 -29.78 19.86 -57.12
N SER A 197 -30.79 20.59 -56.66
CA SER A 197 -32.19 20.49 -57.07
C SER A 197 -32.40 20.62 -58.59
N LEU A 198 -32.61 19.48 -59.26
CA LEU A 198 -33.36 19.32 -60.52
C LEU A 198 -33.50 17.81 -60.81
N GLY A 199 -34.64 17.20 -60.48
CA GLY A 199 -34.93 15.79 -60.79
C GLY A 199 -35.78 15.04 -59.75
N LEU A 200 -35.85 15.53 -58.51
CA LEU A 200 -36.63 14.94 -57.42
C LEU A 200 -38.13 15.28 -57.52
N GLU A 201 -39.00 14.32 -57.22
CA GLU A 201 -40.44 14.59 -57.06
C GLU A 201 -40.71 15.35 -55.76
N PRO A 202 -41.80 16.14 -55.69
CA PRO A 202 -42.19 16.80 -54.44
C PRO A 202 -42.32 15.80 -53.29
N GLY A 203 -41.55 16.01 -52.21
CA GLY A 203 -41.51 15.15 -51.03
C GLY A 203 -40.28 14.23 -50.94
N MET A 204 -39.47 14.11 -51.99
CA MET A 204 -38.19 13.39 -51.91
C MET A 204 -37.08 14.29 -51.36
N ASP A 205 -36.22 13.73 -50.51
CA ASP A 205 -35.09 14.42 -49.91
C ASP A 205 -33.85 13.53 -49.87
N ILE A 206 -32.69 14.11 -50.12
CA ILE A 206 -31.40 13.41 -50.09
C ILE A 206 -30.48 14.19 -49.17
N VAL A 207 -29.93 13.49 -48.18
CA VAL A 207 -28.96 14.05 -47.25
C VAL A 207 -27.67 13.25 -47.35
N VAL A 208 -26.56 13.93 -47.61
CA VAL A 208 -25.22 13.32 -47.55
C VAL A 208 -24.55 13.78 -46.28
N GLU A 209 -24.16 12.81 -45.45
CA GLU A 209 -23.33 13.00 -44.27
C GLU A 209 -22.01 12.27 -44.50
N TYR A 210 -20.91 12.78 -43.94
CA TYR A 210 -19.66 12.03 -43.94
C TYR A 210 -18.95 12.09 -42.59
N LYS A 211 -18.11 11.08 -42.34
CA LYS A 211 -17.33 10.91 -41.12
C LYS A 211 -15.90 10.53 -41.47
N ILE A 212 -14.95 11.12 -40.77
CA ILE A 212 -13.53 10.86 -40.98
C ILE A 212 -12.99 10.10 -39.78
N ARG A 213 -12.34 8.96 -40.02
CA ARG A 213 -11.65 8.17 -38.99
C ARG A 213 -10.34 7.64 -39.54
N GLU A 214 -9.23 8.06 -38.94
CA GLU A 214 -7.89 7.49 -39.21
C GLU A 214 -7.52 7.45 -40.71
N GLY A 215 -7.77 8.53 -41.47
CA GLY A 215 -7.50 8.61 -42.92
C GLY A 215 -8.52 7.88 -43.81
N ARG A 216 -9.60 7.34 -43.23
CA ARG A 216 -10.73 6.78 -43.97
C ARG A 216 -11.93 7.72 -43.88
N VAL A 217 -12.46 8.11 -45.03
CA VAL A 217 -13.68 8.92 -45.10
C VAL A 217 -14.85 8.02 -45.46
N ILE A 218 -15.84 7.97 -44.58
CA ILE A 218 -17.07 7.20 -44.75
C ILE A 218 -18.19 8.18 -45.05
N PHE A 219 -18.77 8.08 -46.24
CA PHE A 219 -19.94 8.84 -46.68
C PHE A 219 -21.20 8.01 -46.43
N GLY A 220 -22.10 8.54 -45.62
CA GLY A 220 -23.47 8.06 -45.46
C GLY A 220 -24.41 8.88 -46.34
N VAL A 221 -24.98 8.27 -47.37
CA VAL A 221 -26.00 8.91 -48.22
C VAL A 221 -27.36 8.40 -47.81
N VAL A 222 -28.19 9.29 -47.29
CA VAL A 222 -29.56 9.01 -46.85
C VAL A 222 -30.51 9.45 -47.96
N VAL A 223 -31.24 8.49 -48.54
CA VAL A 223 -32.28 8.74 -49.54
C VAL A 223 -33.63 8.57 -48.86
N ARG A 224 -34.41 9.65 -48.80
CA ARG A 224 -35.76 9.67 -48.22
C ARG A 224 -36.79 9.82 -49.33
N ASN A 225 -37.68 8.86 -49.46
CA ASN A 225 -38.78 8.93 -50.41
C ASN A 225 -40.07 9.37 -49.72
N GLY A 226 -40.31 10.67 -49.57
CA GLY A 226 -41.61 11.19 -49.09
C GLY A 226 -42.64 11.42 -50.20
N SER A 227 -42.46 10.78 -51.37
CA SER A 227 -43.44 10.81 -52.46
C SER A 227 -44.45 9.67 -52.32
N LYS A 228 -45.51 9.69 -53.14
CA LYS A 228 -46.53 8.62 -53.16
C LYS A 228 -46.12 7.40 -53.98
N ASN A 229 -45.00 7.45 -54.68
CA ASN A 229 -44.55 6.44 -55.65
C ASN A 229 -43.21 5.85 -55.20
N PRO A 230 -42.98 4.53 -55.33
CA PRO A 230 -41.68 3.95 -55.05
C PRO A 230 -40.62 4.42 -56.06
N MET A 231 -39.39 4.61 -55.59
CA MET A 231 -38.21 4.78 -56.44
C MET A 231 -37.64 3.39 -56.74
N GLN A 232 -37.49 3.03 -58.01
CA GLN A 232 -36.96 1.72 -58.40
C GLN A 232 -35.49 1.85 -58.83
N ASN A 233 -34.70 0.78 -58.66
CA ASN A 233 -33.30 0.70 -59.09
C ASN A 233 -32.43 1.87 -58.61
N VAL A 234 -32.63 2.31 -57.36
CA VAL A 234 -31.89 3.44 -56.80
C VAL A 234 -30.41 3.09 -56.67
N GLN A 235 -29.55 3.89 -57.30
CA GLN A 235 -28.10 3.75 -57.24
C GLN A 235 -27.48 5.08 -56.81
N VAL A 236 -26.56 4.99 -55.85
CA VAL A 236 -25.77 6.13 -55.36
C VAL A 236 -24.37 6.00 -55.93
N ILE A 237 -23.90 7.03 -56.63
CA ILE A 237 -22.58 7.07 -57.26
C ILE A 237 -21.82 8.25 -56.69
N LEU A 238 -20.68 7.99 -56.04
CA LEU A 238 -19.82 9.01 -55.46
C LEU A 238 -18.39 8.90 -55.99
N GLY A 239 -17.70 10.03 -56.05
CA GLY A 239 -16.27 10.11 -56.37
C GLY A 239 -15.63 11.35 -55.76
N VAL A 240 -14.32 11.30 -55.58
CA VAL A 240 -13.50 12.43 -55.12
C VAL A 240 -12.36 12.64 -56.13
N PRO A 241 -12.66 13.18 -57.33
CA PRO A 241 -11.75 13.18 -58.46
C PRO A 241 -10.44 13.92 -58.20
N ASP A 242 -10.43 14.87 -57.27
CA ASP A 242 -9.22 15.62 -56.90
C ASP A 242 -8.22 14.78 -56.10
N LEU A 243 -8.70 13.71 -55.43
CA LEU A 243 -7.91 12.92 -54.49
C LEU A 243 -7.74 11.45 -54.90
N THR A 244 -8.67 10.89 -55.67
CA THR A 244 -8.62 9.51 -56.17
C THR A 244 -9.37 9.37 -57.49
N ASP A 245 -8.90 8.49 -58.36
CA ASP A 245 -9.61 8.10 -59.59
C ASP A 245 -10.75 7.09 -59.32
N ASP A 246 -10.92 6.65 -58.06
CA ASP A 246 -11.96 5.71 -57.67
C ASP A 246 -13.36 6.35 -57.71
N ILE A 247 -14.27 5.71 -58.43
CA ILE A 247 -15.71 5.98 -58.39
C ILE A 247 -16.37 4.78 -57.74
N LYS A 248 -17.18 5.03 -56.70
CA LYS A 248 -17.87 3.99 -55.95
C LYS A 248 -19.37 4.11 -56.14
N THR A 249 -19.99 2.96 -56.37
CA THR A 249 -21.44 2.83 -56.59
C THR A 249 -22.04 1.88 -55.57
N GLU A 250 -23.17 2.26 -54.99
CA GLU A 250 -23.96 1.42 -54.10
C GLU A 250 -25.41 1.35 -54.58
N ASN A 251 -25.94 0.14 -54.67
CA ASN A 251 -27.30 -0.11 -55.13
C ASN A 251 -28.23 -0.28 -53.92
N LEU A 252 -29.21 0.60 -53.80
CA LEU A 252 -30.21 0.60 -52.73
C LEU A 252 -31.51 -0.13 -53.12
N GLY A 253 -31.63 -0.59 -54.37
CA GLY A 253 -32.80 -1.30 -54.86
C GLY A 253 -34.04 -0.41 -54.94
N THR A 254 -35.17 -0.91 -54.43
CA THR A 254 -36.43 -0.16 -54.40
C THR A 254 -36.60 0.56 -53.06
N VAL A 255 -36.84 1.87 -53.11
CA VAL A 255 -37.15 2.69 -51.93
C VAL A 255 -38.66 2.99 -51.93
N GLU A 256 -39.38 2.36 -51.02
CA GLU A 256 -40.83 2.46 -50.91
C GLU A 256 -41.29 3.87 -50.45
N PRO A 257 -42.53 4.27 -50.73
CA PRO A 257 -43.12 5.51 -50.23
C PRO A 257 -43.00 5.63 -48.70
N ASP A 258 -42.70 6.84 -48.23
CA ASP A 258 -42.49 7.21 -46.83
C ASP A 258 -41.38 6.41 -46.10
N THR A 259 -40.44 5.82 -46.84
CA THR A 259 -39.29 5.07 -46.28
C THR A 259 -37.95 5.78 -46.51
N VAL A 260 -36.93 5.28 -45.80
CA VAL A 260 -35.56 5.78 -45.84
C VAL A 260 -34.63 4.63 -46.14
N SER A 261 -33.73 4.82 -47.11
CA SER A 261 -32.62 3.93 -47.40
C SER A 261 -31.30 4.65 -47.21
N VAL A 262 -30.27 3.92 -46.79
CA VAL A 262 -28.95 4.48 -46.50
C VAL A 262 -27.89 3.69 -47.25
N ALA A 263 -27.05 4.40 -48.00
CA ALA A 263 -25.82 3.89 -48.60
C ALA A 263 -24.63 4.29 -47.74
N GLN A 264 -23.66 3.39 -47.55
CA GLN A 264 -22.39 3.64 -46.88
C GLN A 264 -21.22 3.39 -47.83
N ILE A 265 -20.62 4.48 -48.31
CA ILE A 265 -19.51 4.44 -49.26
C ILE A 265 -18.24 4.93 -48.57
N GLN A 266 -17.19 4.10 -48.58
CA GLN A 266 -15.91 4.41 -47.93
C GLN A 266 -14.83 4.75 -48.97
N PHE A 267 -14.06 5.83 -48.76
CA PHE A 267 -12.83 6.15 -49.48
C PHE A 267 -11.62 6.11 -48.54
N GLU A 268 -10.49 5.63 -49.04
CA GLU A 268 -9.20 5.71 -48.35
C GLU A 268 -8.44 6.90 -48.93
N LEU A 269 -8.25 7.95 -48.13
CA LEU A 269 -7.63 9.20 -48.55
C LEU A 269 -6.37 9.46 -47.70
N GLN A 270 -5.43 10.23 -48.23
CA GLN A 270 -4.26 10.61 -47.44
C GLN A 270 -4.65 11.61 -46.33
N PRO A 271 -4.16 11.48 -45.09
CA PRO A 271 -4.45 12.43 -44.03
C PRO A 271 -4.05 13.86 -44.40
N GLY A 272 -4.95 14.83 -44.20
CA GLY A 272 -4.77 16.24 -44.52
C GLY A 272 -5.02 16.61 -45.98
N ALA A 273 -5.51 15.69 -46.81
CA ALA A 273 -5.81 15.96 -48.22
C ALA A 273 -7.14 16.71 -48.37
N GLU A 274 -7.14 17.80 -49.13
CA GLU A 274 -8.33 18.61 -49.43
C GLU A 274 -8.82 18.33 -50.85
N GLY A 275 -10.13 18.10 -51.02
CA GLY A 275 -10.74 17.86 -52.34
C GLY A 275 -12.25 18.07 -52.34
N GLU A 276 -12.89 17.88 -53.49
CA GLU A 276 -14.35 17.98 -53.62
C GLU A 276 -15.00 16.61 -53.82
N LEU A 277 -15.94 16.26 -52.93
CA LEU A 277 -16.86 15.15 -53.15
C LEU A 277 -17.87 15.55 -54.22
N VAL A 278 -17.96 14.74 -55.26
CA VAL A 278 -18.99 14.84 -56.30
C VAL A 278 -19.76 13.53 -56.38
N GLY A 279 -21.00 13.60 -56.82
CA GLY A 279 -21.80 12.41 -56.98
C GLY A 279 -23.15 12.66 -57.59
N MET A 280 -23.82 11.57 -57.89
CA MET A 280 -25.17 11.55 -58.44
C MET A 280 -25.94 10.35 -57.92
N ILE A 281 -27.26 10.47 -57.95
CA ILE A 281 -28.19 9.39 -57.65
C ILE A 281 -29.02 9.12 -58.88
N GLU A 282 -29.09 7.87 -59.28
CA GLU A 282 -29.91 7.40 -60.38
C GLU A 282 -31.07 6.58 -59.84
N TYR A 283 -32.26 6.75 -60.42
CA TYR A 283 -33.42 5.92 -60.09
C TYR A 283 -34.43 5.90 -61.24
N ASP A 284 -35.23 4.85 -61.30
CA ASP A 284 -36.32 4.72 -62.26
C ASP A 284 -37.64 5.09 -61.58
N SER A 285 -38.45 5.91 -62.26
CA SER A 285 -39.83 6.22 -61.85
C SER A 285 -40.74 5.01 -62.08
N VAL A 286 -41.92 5.01 -61.46
CA VAL A 286 -42.97 3.98 -61.69
C VAL A 286 -43.43 3.95 -63.15
N GLU A 287 -43.27 5.05 -63.89
CA GLU A 287 -43.58 5.14 -65.32
C GLU A 287 -42.44 4.63 -66.22
N GLY A 288 -41.34 4.15 -65.62
CA GLY A 288 -40.16 3.64 -66.33
C GLY A 288 -39.22 4.73 -66.85
N GLU A 289 -39.38 5.97 -66.39
CA GLU A 289 -38.47 7.06 -66.71
C GLU A 289 -37.21 6.98 -65.85
N HIS A 290 -36.05 6.92 -66.48
CA HIS A 290 -34.76 6.99 -65.78
C HIS A 290 -34.46 8.44 -65.39
N ARG A 291 -34.18 8.68 -64.11
CA ARG A 291 -33.90 10.00 -63.53
C ARG A 291 -32.54 10.03 -62.86
N ILE A 292 -31.86 11.17 -63.03
CA ILE A 292 -30.53 11.41 -62.47
C ILE A 292 -30.60 12.69 -61.64
N VAL A 293 -30.13 12.61 -60.40
CA VAL A 293 -30.07 13.72 -59.45
C VAL A 293 -28.62 13.96 -59.09
N ASN A 294 -28.06 15.07 -59.55
CA ASN A 294 -26.70 15.44 -59.22
C ASN A 294 -26.65 16.01 -57.78
N LEU A 295 -25.62 15.62 -57.04
CA LEU A 295 -25.33 16.17 -55.73
C LEU A 295 -24.50 17.44 -55.90
N LYS A 296 -24.68 18.43 -55.01
CA LYS A 296 -23.78 19.58 -55.02
C LYS A 296 -22.39 19.13 -54.59
N PRO A 297 -21.32 19.63 -55.24
CA PRO A 297 -19.97 19.39 -54.78
C PRO A 297 -19.80 19.88 -53.33
N VAL A 298 -19.14 19.07 -52.51
CA VAL A 298 -18.82 19.43 -51.12
C VAL A 298 -17.34 19.32 -50.87
N LYS A 299 -16.75 20.39 -50.34
CA LYS A 299 -15.36 20.39 -49.93
C LYS A 299 -15.18 19.49 -48.71
N ILE A 300 -14.21 18.57 -48.81
CA ILE A 300 -13.82 17.67 -47.74
C ILE A 300 -12.32 17.82 -47.47
N VAL A 301 -11.94 17.57 -46.22
CA VAL A 301 -10.54 17.56 -45.77
C VAL A 301 -10.35 16.27 -44.98
N ALA A 302 -9.51 15.35 -45.48
CA ALA A 302 -9.32 13.99 -44.95
C ALA A 302 -8.43 13.91 -43.70
#